data_AF-A0A285UHF8-F1
#
_entry.id   AF-A0A285UHF8-F1
#
_cell.length_a   1.000
_cell.length_b   1.000
_cell.length_c   1.000
_cell.angle_alpha   90.00
_cell.angle_beta   90.00
_cell.angle_gamma   90.00
#
_symmetry.space_group_name_H-M   'P 1'
#
loop_
_entity.id
_entity.type
_entity.pdbx_description
1 polymer ?
#
loop_
_entity_poly.entity_id
_entity_poly.type
_entity_poly.pdbx_seq_one_letter_code
_entity_poly.pdbx_strand_id
1 'polypeptide(L)'
;MNNTYPYWLTERMLHGIRRFNIDAYLVALEGWRRGLSLTFYEHNTTETDLKLIGFDPIGKLFSLETEIKKHFFYRTRGDKITKEAVDIGTDKEAAKNYLSEAGVDVPQGFSFTSETPLEEVREKLSRLKGPLVLKPTFGSLGKGVTTNIKSEGNFFSSLEYIQSTYDYTDFLVEEYITGEDVRVYVVGDEVAAATKRIPANVTGDGSSTIRQLIEEKNEKRKLNPHTSTRLIKADDRAKEYLSRQGFDLESVLDEGQTVFLKGESNISAGGDSIDITETLSESVKKVAVEAVEAIPDLHHAGVDLIVNEDRGAVIEINSTGSTALHTFPLYGEPQNVAEKIINYYFPETRNVTTSDQLFFDYKNILKQLRANQLKKIEITDAPVGEFYAKKYIISGKGQNIHYRIWIENQAIAYGLHGYARNIKNDKVAVVIGGIDKEAIQMFEETCYENAKVLDIDYVKKCDWHKEINIGFQI
;
A
#
# COMPACT_ATOMS: atom_id res chain seq x y z
N MET A 1 -21.84 9.02 0.50
CA MET A 1 -21.37 7.64 0.73
C MET A 1 -19.86 7.68 0.61
N ASN A 2 -19.11 7.55 1.71
CA ASN A 2 -17.65 7.52 1.65
C ASN A 2 -17.26 6.28 0.85
N ASN A 3 -16.86 6.47 -0.39
CA ASN A 3 -16.39 5.37 -1.21
C ASN A 3 -14.99 5.01 -0.69
N THR A 4 -14.89 3.93 0.07
CA THR A 4 -13.63 3.50 0.70
C THR A 4 -12.54 3.12 -0.32
N TYR A 5 -12.92 2.97 -1.59
CA TYR A 5 -12.05 2.63 -2.69
C TYR A 5 -11.97 3.81 -3.67
N PRO A 6 -10.78 4.11 -4.21
CA PRO A 6 -10.65 5.07 -5.31
C PRO A 6 -11.37 4.60 -6.57
N TYR A 7 -11.64 5.50 -7.51
CA TYR A 7 -12.44 5.20 -8.70
C TYR A 7 -11.87 4.06 -9.57
N TRP A 8 -10.55 3.86 -9.55
CA TRP A 8 -9.85 2.83 -10.33
C TRP A 8 -9.78 1.45 -9.63
N LEU A 9 -10.36 1.32 -8.43
CA LEU A 9 -10.34 0.09 -7.64
C LEU A 9 -11.72 -0.27 -7.07
N THR A 10 -11.89 -1.56 -6.76
CA THR A 10 -13.09 -2.07 -6.10
C THR A 10 -12.74 -3.05 -4.98
N GLU A 11 -13.68 -3.30 -4.07
CA GLU A 11 -13.52 -4.32 -3.03
C GLU A 11 -13.20 -5.70 -3.61
N ARG A 12 -13.82 -6.07 -4.74
CA ARG A 12 -13.62 -7.38 -5.36
C ARG A 12 -12.20 -7.54 -5.91
N MET A 13 -11.61 -6.50 -6.49
CA MET A 13 -10.22 -6.50 -6.96
C MET A 13 -9.24 -6.79 -5.82
N LEU A 14 -9.50 -6.22 -4.64
CA LEU A 14 -8.64 -6.37 -3.46
C LEU A 14 -9.04 -7.55 -2.57
N HIS A 15 -10.02 -8.37 -2.98
CA HIS A 15 -10.53 -9.44 -2.15
C HIS A 15 -9.43 -10.48 -1.84
N GLY A 16 -9.12 -10.64 -0.56
CA GLY A 16 -8.09 -11.57 -0.09
C GLY A 16 -6.65 -11.04 -0.21
N ILE A 17 -6.47 -9.81 -0.69
CA ILE A 17 -5.18 -9.12 -0.75
C ILE A 17 -5.01 -8.31 0.54
N ARG A 18 -3.90 -8.49 1.25
CA ARG A 18 -3.66 -7.84 2.54
C ARG A 18 -2.21 -7.39 2.68
N ARG A 19 -1.98 -6.39 3.54
CA ARG A 19 -0.65 -5.90 3.91
C ARG A 19 0.16 -5.52 2.65
N PHE A 20 1.44 -5.87 2.62
CA PHE A 20 2.37 -5.56 1.54
C PHE A 20 2.07 -6.25 0.19
N ASN A 21 1.12 -7.19 0.14
CA ASN A 21 0.66 -7.72 -1.14
C ASN A 21 -0.21 -6.72 -1.90
N ILE A 22 -0.81 -5.76 -1.20
CA ILE A 22 -1.54 -4.64 -1.82
C ILE A 22 -0.56 -3.84 -2.68
N ASP A 23 0.62 -3.52 -2.16
CA ASP A 23 1.66 -2.78 -2.88
C ASP A 23 2.01 -3.44 -4.23
N ALA A 24 2.32 -4.75 -4.20
CA ALA A 24 2.66 -5.51 -5.40
C ALA A 24 1.50 -5.57 -6.38
N TYR A 25 0.28 -5.81 -5.87
CA TYR A 25 -0.92 -5.87 -6.69
C TYR A 25 -1.19 -4.55 -7.41
N LEU A 26 -1.06 -3.40 -6.72
CA LEU A 26 -1.33 -2.10 -7.32
C LEU A 26 -0.37 -1.78 -8.48
N VAL A 27 0.93 -2.00 -8.30
CA VAL A 27 1.92 -1.75 -9.37
C VAL A 27 1.75 -2.75 -10.52
N ALA A 28 1.53 -4.03 -10.22
CA ALA A 28 1.28 -5.05 -11.24
C ALA A 28 0.00 -4.78 -12.03
N LEU A 29 -1.10 -4.40 -11.35
CA LEU A 29 -2.39 -4.08 -11.97
C LEU A 29 -2.28 -2.88 -12.90
N GLU A 30 -1.62 -1.81 -12.45
CA GLU A 30 -1.41 -0.61 -13.25
C GLU A 30 -0.63 -0.92 -14.54
N GLY A 31 0.50 -1.62 -14.44
CA GLY A 31 1.30 -1.98 -15.60
C GLY A 31 0.56 -2.92 -16.56
N TRP A 32 -0.08 -3.95 -16.01
CA TRP A 32 -0.83 -4.94 -16.77
C TRP A 32 -2.01 -4.31 -17.54
N ARG A 33 -2.78 -3.40 -16.93
CA ARG A 33 -3.88 -2.69 -17.61
C ARG A 33 -3.43 -1.86 -18.80
N ARG A 34 -2.15 -1.48 -18.86
CA ARG A 34 -1.54 -0.74 -19.97
C ARG A 34 -0.97 -1.65 -21.06
N GLY A 35 -1.24 -2.95 -21.00
CA GLY A 35 -0.80 -3.94 -21.99
C GLY A 35 0.61 -4.47 -21.76
N LEU A 36 1.19 -4.26 -20.57
CA LEU A 36 2.45 -4.91 -20.21
C LEU A 36 2.19 -6.37 -19.83
N SER A 37 2.99 -7.28 -20.38
CA SER A 37 2.92 -8.69 -20.00
C SER A 37 3.41 -8.86 -18.57
N LEU A 38 2.63 -9.60 -17.77
CA LEU A 38 2.81 -9.72 -16.33
C LEU A 38 3.17 -11.15 -15.94
N THR A 39 4.30 -11.31 -15.25
CA THR A 39 4.73 -12.60 -14.69
C THR A 39 5.01 -12.49 -13.20
N PHE A 40 4.41 -13.35 -12.37
CA PHE A 40 4.79 -13.51 -10.97
C PHE A 40 5.81 -14.63 -10.79
N TYR A 41 6.71 -14.47 -9.82
CA TYR A 41 7.78 -15.44 -9.56
C TYR A 41 7.71 -15.99 -8.13
N GLU A 42 8.21 -17.21 -7.98
CA GLU A 42 8.63 -17.72 -6.68
C GLU A 42 9.79 -16.87 -6.14
N HIS A 43 9.82 -16.69 -4.82
CA HIS A 43 10.81 -15.85 -4.14
C HIS A 43 12.27 -16.34 -4.24
N ASN A 44 12.51 -17.62 -4.56
CA ASN A 44 13.85 -18.20 -4.73
C ASN A 44 14.30 -18.24 -6.21
N THR A 45 13.66 -17.46 -7.07
CA THR A 45 13.99 -17.40 -8.49
C THR A 45 15.40 -16.87 -8.73
N THR A 46 16.03 -17.32 -9.82
CA THR A 46 17.32 -16.82 -10.31
C THR A 46 17.17 -15.80 -11.45
N GLU A 47 15.94 -15.45 -11.81
CA GLU A 47 15.61 -14.54 -12.92
C GLU A 47 15.96 -13.08 -12.62
N THR A 48 16.10 -12.73 -11.34
CA THR A 48 16.43 -11.38 -10.88
C THR A 48 17.25 -11.48 -9.61
N ASP A 49 18.07 -10.47 -9.39
CA ASP A 49 18.91 -10.34 -8.21
C ASP A 49 18.34 -9.32 -7.19
N LEU A 50 17.12 -8.81 -7.41
CA LEU A 50 16.44 -7.88 -6.51
C LEU A 50 16.48 -8.35 -5.05
N LYS A 51 16.97 -7.50 -4.15
CA LYS A 51 17.05 -7.80 -2.70
C LYS A 51 15.66 -7.82 -2.05
N LEU A 52 15.13 -8.99 -1.73
CA LEU A 52 13.80 -9.12 -1.14
C LEU A 52 13.84 -8.77 0.36
N ILE A 53 13.25 -7.63 0.76
CA ILE A 53 13.25 -7.18 2.16
C ILE A 53 11.91 -7.40 2.87
N GLY A 54 11.97 -7.71 4.17
CA GLY A 54 10.80 -7.95 5.01
C GLY A 54 10.36 -9.43 5.06
N PHE A 55 9.15 -9.67 5.55
CA PHE A 55 8.63 -11.02 5.81
C PHE A 55 7.68 -11.52 4.71
N ASP A 56 7.67 -12.83 4.47
CA ASP A 56 6.79 -13.54 3.52
C ASP A 56 6.86 -12.96 2.09
N PRO A 57 7.91 -13.23 1.30
CA PRO A 57 8.09 -12.64 -0.02
C PRO A 57 7.07 -13.10 -1.08
N ILE A 58 6.20 -14.06 -0.75
CA ILE A 58 5.33 -14.74 -1.72
C ILE A 58 4.32 -13.77 -2.34
N GLY A 59 4.26 -13.76 -3.67
CA GLY A 59 3.38 -12.90 -4.47
C GLY A 59 3.85 -11.46 -4.64
N LYS A 60 4.99 -11.10 -4.05
CA LYS A 60 5.50 -9.72 -4.10
C LYS A 60 6.53 -9.49 -5.20
N LEU A 61 7.08 -10.56 -5.78
CA LEU A 61 8.05 -10.52 -6.86
C LEU A 61 7.35 -10.79 -8.21
N PHE A 62 7.45 -9.83 -9.12
CA PHE A 62 6.86 -9.93 -10.46
C PHE A 62 7.73 -9.18 -11.48
N SER A 63 7.45 -9.37 -12.76
CA SER A 63 7.99 -8.57 -13.85
C SER A 63 6.87 -8.03 -14.71
N LEU A 64 7.14 -6.88 -15.30
CA LEU A 64 6.35 -6.29 -16.37
C LEU A 64 7.25 -6.17 -17.59
N GLU A 65 6.72 -6.47 -18.77
CA GLU A 65 7.50 -6.40 -20.00
C GLU A 65 6.70 -5.90 -21.20
N THR A 66 7.42 -5.22 -22.09
CA THR A 66 7.06 -5.01 -23.49
C THR A 66 7.85 -6.01 -24.34
N GLU A 67 7.67 -6.00 -25.65
CA GLU A 67 8.46 -6.85 -26.57
C GLU A 67 9.98 -6.61 -26.49
N ILE A 68 10.43 -5.43 -26.04
CA ILE A 68 11.84 -5.02 -26.06
C ILE A 68 12.43 -4.73 -24.68
N LYS A 69 11.60 -4.65 -23.64
CA LYS A 69 12.02 -4.18 -22.31
C LYS A 69 11.31 -4.95 -21.22
N LYS A 70 12.07 -5.42 -20.23
CA LYS A 70 11.57 -6.10 -19.04
C LYS A 70 12.08 -5.40 -17.80
N HIS A 71 11.20 -5.22 -16.82
CA HIS A 71 11.55 -4.74 -15.49
C HIS A 71 11.02 -5.68 -14.41
N PHE A 72 11.84 -6.00 -13.43
CA PHE A 72 11.44 -6.73 -12.23
C PHE A 72 11.03 -5.77 -11.12
N PHE A 73 10.07 -6.19 -10.31
CA PHE A 73 9.55 -5.44 -9.17
C PHE A 73 9.41 -6.35 -7.95
N TYR A 74 9.78 -5.82 -6.79
CA TYR A 74 9.46 -6.38 -5.49
C TYR A 74 8.62 -5.39 -4.69
N ARG A 75 7.34 -5.72 -4.47
CA ARG A 75 6.32 -4.79 -3.95
C ARG A 75 6.19 -3.58 -4.88
N THR A 76 6.68 -2.43 -4.46
CA THR A 76 6.70 -1.18 -5.25
C THR A 76 8.04 -0.95 -5.94
N ARG A 77 9.12 -1.55 -5.43
CA ARG A 77 10.50 -1.27 -5.82
C ARG A 77 10.86 -2.02 -7.09
N GLY A 78 11.17 -1.31 -8.17
CA GLY A 78 11.66 -1.90 -9.42
C GLY A 78 13.18 -2.04 -9.47
N ASP A 79 13.67 -2.77 -10.47
CA ASP A 79 15.08 -3.13 -10.68
C ASP A 79 16.05 -2.00 -11.03
N LYS A 80 15.55 -0.82 -11.40
CA LYS A 80 16.38 0.40 -11.48
C LYS A 80 16.98 0.77 -10.11
N ILE A 81 16.37 0.34 -9.00
CA ILE A 81 16.87 0.61 -7.65
C ILE A 81 17.88 -0.46 -7.26
N THR A 82 19.14 -0.05 -7.09
CA THR A 82 20.26 -0.95 -6.81
C THR A 82 20.19 -1.54 -5.39
N LYS A 83 20.93 -2.62 -5.16
CA LYS A 83 21.05 -3.23 -3.81
C LYS A 83 21.71 -2.26 -2.85
N GLU A 84 22.69 -1.52 -3.34
CA GLU A 84 23.44 -0.51 -2.63
C GLU A 84 22.51 0.62 -2.15
N ALA A 85 21.62 1.12 -3.01
CA ALA A 85 20.62 2.12 -2.63
C ALA A 85 19.64 1.61 -1.55
N VAL A 86 19.32 0.31 -1.59
CA VAL A 86 18.47 -0.34 -0.59
C VAL A 86 19.20 -0.45 0.75
N ASP A 87 20.49 -0.76 0.72
CA ASP A 87 21.32 -0.93 1.90
C ASP A 87 21.56 0.41 2.59
N ILE A 88 21.88 1.45 1.81
CA ILE A 88 21.97 2.83 2.29
C ILE A 88 20.64 3.26 2.91
N GLY A 89 19.50 3.06 2.24
CA GLY A 89 18.20 3.47 2.78
C GLY A 89 17.74 2.67 4.01
N THR A 90 18.20 1.42 4.18
CA THR A 90 17.85 0.59 5.34
C THR A 90 18.69 0.94 6.58
N ASP A 91 19.88 1.47 6.37
CA ASP A 91 20.77 1.95 7.42
C ASP A 91 20.53 3.44 7.68
N LYS A 92 19.98 3.76 8.85
CA LYS A 92 19.64 5.15 9.20
C LYS A 92 20.86 6.08 9.28
N GLU A 93 22.02 5.55 9.65
CA GLU A 93 23.25 6.34 9.69
C GLU A 93 23.78 6.58 8.29
N ALA A 94 23.84 5.53 7.46
CA ALA A 94 24.28 5.66 6.07
C ALA A 94 23.41 6.65 5.30
N ALA A 95 22.07 6.47 5.33
CA ALA A 95 21.14 7.39 4.70
C ALA A 95 21.35 8.83 5.16
N LYS A 96 21.49 9.05 6.47
CA LYS A 96 21.72 10.38 7.05
C LYS A 96 23.00 11.03 6.55
N ASN A 97 24.09 10.27 6.41
CA ASN A 97 25.36 10.81 5.90
C ASN A 97 25.21 11.31 4.46
N TYR A 98 24.59 10.51 3.57
CA TYR A 98 24.29 10.94 2.20
C TYR A 98 23.40 12.19 2.15
N LEU A 99 22.34 12.23 2.98
CA LEU A 99 21.45 13.38 3.07
C LEU A 99 22.20 14.64 3.54
N SER A 100 23.01 14.52 4.58
CA SER A 100 23.79 15.63 5.14
C SER A 100 24.81 16.17 4.15
N GLU A 101 25.52 15.28 3.43
CA GLU A 101 26.49 15.65 2.39
C GLU A 101 25.83 16.37 1.21
N ALA A 102 24.60 16.00 0.87
CA ALA A 102 23.78 16.68 -0.13
C ALA A 102 23.14 18.00 0.37
N GLY A 103 23.32 18.37 1.64
CA GLY A 103 22.74 19.57 2.24
C GLY A 103 21.25 19.45 2.57
N VAL A 104 20.70 18.23 2.60
CA VAL A 104 19.32 17.96 3.01
C VAL A 104 19.21 18.08 4.53
N ASP A 105 18.16 18.77 5.00
CA ASP A 105 17.94 19.01 6.41
C ASP A 105 17.59 17.70 7.15
N VAL A 106 18.46 17.30 8.08
CA VAL A 106 18.33 16.11 8.92
C VAL A 106 18.62 16.46 10.39
N PRO A 107 18.02 15.75 11.35
CA PRO A 107 18.31 15.96 12.77
C PRO A 107 19.80 15.79 13.08
N GLN A 108 20.40 16.73 13.82
CA GLN A 108 21.78 16.58 14.29
C GLN A 108 21.87 15.44 15.30
N GLY A 109 23.01 14.73 15.33
CA GLY A 109 23.11 13.53 16.15
C GLY A 109 24.41 12.75 15.94
N PHE A 110 24.52 11.61 16.61
CA PHE A 110 25.66 10.70 16.49
C PHE A 110 25.25 9.25 16.74
N SER A 111 26.01 8.33 16.16
CA SER A 111 25.88 6.89 16.41
C SER A 111 26.87 6.38 17.46
N PHE A 112 26.51 5.28 18.11
CA PHE A 112 27.37 4.54 19.02
C PHE A 112 26.93 3.07 19.10
N THR A 113 27.83 2.19 19.52
CA THR A 113 27.55 0.77 19.72
C THR A 113 27.38 0.42 21.19
N SER A 114 26.84 -0.75 21.51
CA SER A 114 26.77 -1.29 22.87
C SER A 114 28.14 -1.44 23.54
N GLU A 115 29.22 -1.48 22.74
CA GLU A 115 30.61 -1.55 23.21
C GLU A 115 31.23 -0.17 23.44
N THR A 116 30.56 0.91 23.02
CA THR A 116 31.07 2.28 23.19
C THR A 116 31.07 2.66 24.67
N PRO A 117 32.19 3.17 25.23
CA PRO A 117 32.24 3.60 26.62
C PRO A 117 31.18 4.65 26.93
N LEU A 118 30.43 4.47 28.02
CA LEU A 118 29.34 5.39 28.39
C LEU A 118 29.83 6.83 28.58
N GLU A 119 31.08 7.04 28.99
CA GLU A 119 31.66 8.39 29.10
C GLU A 119 31.84 9.08 27.75
N GLU A 120 32.18 8.33 26.70
CA GLU A 120 32.22 8.87 25.35
C GLU A 120 30.82 9.25 24.88
N VAL A 121 29.82 8.41 25.19
CA VAL A 121 28.41 8.71 24.90
C VAL A 121 27.98 9.99 25.64
N ARG A 122 28.31 10.15 26.93
CA ARG A 122 28.03 11.37 27.70
C ARG A 122 28.67 12.61 27.09
N GLU A 123 29.94 12.50 26.69
CA GLU A 123 30.65 13.62 26.07
C GLU A 123 29.94 14.08 24.79
N LYS A 124 29.55 13.14 23.92
CA LYS A 124 28.81 13.45 22.69
C LYS A 124 27.41 14.00 22.98
N LEU A 125 26.69 13.44 23.96
CA LEU A 125 25.37 13.94 24.39
C LEU A 125 25.43 15.40 24.83
N SER A 126 26.49 15.81 25.54
CA SER A 126 26.64 17.18 26.04
C SER A 126 26.72 18.25 24.94
N ARG A 127 26.99 17.83 23.70
CA ARG A 127 27.08 18.72 22.52
C ARG A 127 25.71 18.98 21.87
N LEU A 128 24.69 18.19 22.20
CA LEU A 128 23.32 18.32 21.69
C LEU A 128 22.50 19.22 22.63
N LYS A 129 21.64 20.08 22.06
CA LYS A 129 20.95 21.14 22.84
C LYS A 129 19.46 20.90 23.09
N GLY A 130 18.84 19.99 22.34
CA GLY A 130 17.41 19.73 22.40
C GLY A 130 17.04 18.49 23.23
N PRO A 131 15.73 18.25 23.44
CA PRO A 131 15.28 16.89 23.75
C PRO A 131 15.82 15.93 22.69
N LEU A 132 16.04 14.68 23.06
CA LEU A 132 16.69 13.71 22.20
C LEU A 132 15.73 12.61 21.75
N VAL A 133 16.10 11.98 20.65
CA VAL A 133 15.55 10.72 20.16
C VAL A 133 16.67 9.69 20.25
N LEU A 134 16.39 8.55 20.87
CA LEU A 134 17.25 7.37 20.86
C LEU A 134 16.56 6.29 20.03
N LYS A 135 17.23 5.79 19.00
CA LYS A 135 16.70 4.73 18.12
C LYS A 135 17.81 3.74 17.74
N PRO A 136 17.50 2.46 17.51
CA PRO A 136 18.47 1.54 16.92
C PRO A 136 18.72 1.91 15.46
N THR A 137 19.97 1.74 14.99
CA THR A 137 20.37 2.02 13.61
C THR A 137 19.56 1.15 12.64
N PHE A 138 19.47 -0.15 12.96
CA PHE A 138 18.63 -1.10 12.24
C PHE A 138 17.33 -1.38 12.98
N GLY A 139 16.22 -1.37 12.27
CA GLY A 139 14.91 -1.65 12.86
C GLY A 139 13.79 -0.99 12.08
N SER A 140 12.56 -1.45 12.32
CA SER A 140 11.36 -0.94 11.65
C SER A 140 10.19 -0.81 12.64
N LEU A 141 9.14 -0.12 12.21
CA LEU A 141 7.88 0.03 12.97
C LEU A 141 8.05 0.74 14.33
N GLY A 142 9.08 1.56 14.49
CA GLY A 142 9.35 2.30 15.72
C GLY A 142 9.75 1.43 16.92
N LYS A 143 10.13 0.16 16.73
CA LYS A 143 10.60 -0.68 17.83
C LYS A 143 11.94 -0.16 18.37
N GLY A 144 12.04 -0.03 19.69
CA GLY A 144 13.24 0.51 20.35
C GLY A 144 13.45 2.01 20.15
N VAL A 145 12.45 2.75 19.66
CA VAL A 145 12.54 4.21 19.50
C VAL A 145 11.97 4.89 20.74
N THR A 146 12.77 5.74 21.39
CA THR A 146 12.35 6.61 22.48
C THR A 146 12.55 8.05 22.08
N THR A 147 11.50 8.88 22.18
CA THR A 147 11.51 10.28 21.74
C THR A 147 11.35 11.25 22.92
N ASN A 148 11.63 12.53 22.68
CA ASN A 148 11.45 13.62 23.65
C ASN A 148 12.18 13.38 24.98
N ILE A 149 13.40 12.85 24.92
CA ILE A 149 14.26 12.59 26.08
C ILE A 149 14.87 13.91 26.54
N LYS A 150 14.45 14.41 27.71
CA LYS A 150 14.84 15.75 28.21
C LYS A 150 16.00 15.76 29.20
N SER A 151 16.48 14.60 29.64
CA SER A 151 17.53 14.49 30.63
C SER A 151 18.44 13.31 30.36
N GLU A 152 19.70 13.44 30.77
CA GLU A 152 20.69 12.37 30.69
C GLU A 152 20.25 11.10 31.44
N GLY A 153 19.66 11.26 32.62
CA GLY A 153 19.11 10.13 33.37
C GLY A 153 18.05 9.36 32.58
N ASN A 154 17.10 10.08 31.96
CA ASN A 154 16.08 9.46 31.11
C ASN A 154 16.70 8.80 29.87
N PHE A 155 17.78 9.38 29.32
CA PHE A 155 18.51 8.79 28.20
C PHE A 155 19.08 7.42 28.56
N PHE A 156 19.85 7.32 29.65
CA PHE A 156 20.48 6.05 30.02
C PHE A 156 19.47 5.01 30.49
N SER A 157 18.40 5.39 31.19
CA SER A 157 17.31 4.47 31.50
C SER A 157 16.60 3.96 30.23
N SER A 158 16.46 4.81 29.21
CA SER A 158 15.90 4.40 27.92
C SER A 158 16.83 3.44 27.17
N LEU A 159 18.13 3.72 27.18
CA LEU A 159 19.14 2.84 26.56
C LEU A 159 19.15 1.47 27.23
N GLU A 160 19.17 1.41 28.56
CA GLU A 160 19.11 0.16 29.33
C GLU A 160 17.82 -0.61 29.04
N TYR A 161 16.68 0.07 28.97
CA TYR A 161 15.42 -0.55 28.59
C TYR A 161 15.48 -1.17 27.19
N ILE A 162 16.02 -0.44 26.20
CA ILE A 162 16.12 -0.93 24.83
C ILE A 162 17.06 -2.14 24.77
N GLN A 163 18.24 -2.07 25.40
CA GLN A 163 19.23 -3.15 25.43
C GLN A 163 18.75 -4.40 26.17
N SER A 164 17.93 -4.25 27.22
CA SER A 164 17.38 -5.38 27.96
C SER A 164 16.15 -6.00 27.30
N THR A 165 15.45 -5.25 26.45
CA THR A 165 14.22 -5.70 25.77
C THR A 165 14.48 -6.24 24.37
N TYR A 166 15.52 -5.74 23.70
CA TYR A 166 15.81 -6.02 22.30
C TYR A 166 17.29 -6.32 22.08
N ASP A 167 17.59 -7.22 21.14
CA ASP A 167 18.96 -7.59 20.76
C ASP A 167 19.58 -6.56 19.78
N TYR A 168 19.59 -5.28 20.17
CA TYR A 168 20.20 -4.20 19.38
C TYR A 168 21.59 -3.85 19.89
N THR A 169 22.56 -3.76 18.98
CA THR A 169 23.96 -3.42 19.26
C THR A 169 24.34 -2.03 18.80
N ASP A 170 23.60 -1.43 17.87
CA ASP A 170 23.93 -0.18 17.21
C ASP A 170 22.80 0.83 17.41
N PHE A 171 23.17 2.02 17.88
CA PHE A 171 22.25 3.06 18.31
C PHE A 171 22.59 4.40 17.65
N LEU A 172 21.55 5.18 17.40
CA LEU A 172 21.61 6.52 16.85
C LEU A 172 20.86 7.47 17.80
N VAL A 173 21.55 8.54 18.21
CA VAL A 173 20.98 9.65 18.98
C VAL A 173 20.78 10.83 18.06
N GLU A 174 19.61 11.45 18.12
CA GLU A 174 19.27 12.63 17.32
C GLU A 174 18.59 13.70 18.17
N GLU A 175 18.69 14.95 17.72
CA GLU A 175 17.86 16.03 18.24
C GLU A 175 16.39 15.78 17.88
N TYR A 176 15.51 15.98 18.86
CA TYR A 176 14.07 15.90 18.67
C TYR A 176 13.57 17.11 17.88
N ILE A 177 13.02 16.84 16.70
CA ILE A 177 12.37 17.85 15.86
C ILE A 177 10.88 17.88 16.18
N THR A 178 10.36 19.07 16.46
CA THR A 178 8.93 19.32 16.64
C THR A 178 8.27 19.58 15.30
N GLY A 179 7.11 18.97 15.05
CA GLY A 179 6.32 19.22 13.85
C GLY A 179 5.34 18.09 13.57
N GLU A 180 4.72 18.15 12.40
CA GLU A 180 3.81 17.13 11.89
C GLU A 180 4.60 15.98 11.28
N ASP A 181 4.19 14.75 11.61
CA ASP A 181 4.75 13.55 10.99
C ASP A 181 4.12 13.35 9.60
N VAL A 182 4.93 13.47 8.55
CA VAL A 182 4.51 13.35 7.15
C VAL A 182 5.33 12.28 6.43
N ARG A 183 4.62 11.31 5.83
CA ARG A 183 5.20 10.38 4.86
C ARG A 183 4.99 10.95 3.46
N VAL A 184 6.06 11.15 2.71
CA VAL A 184 6.04 11.52 1.28
C VAL A 184 6.48 10.33 0.44
N TYR A 185 5.88 10.10 -0.72
CA TYR A 185 6.38 9.16 -1.71
C TYR A 185 6.87 9.95 -2.92
N VAL A 186 8.14 9.79 -3.26
CA VAL A 186 8.78 10.47 -4.39
C VAL A 186 9.00 9.45 -5.50
N VAL A 187 8.76 9.85 -6.75
CA VAL A 187 9.09 9.07 -7.95
C VAL A 187 9.79 9.96 -8.96
N GLY A 188 11.06 9.65 -9.27
CA GLY A 188 11.90 10.51 -10.10
C GLY A 188 12.10 11.87 -9.43
N ASP A 189 11.68 12.92 -10.13
CA ASP A 189 11.79 14.33 -9.75
C ASP A 189 10.49 14.91 -9.17
N GLU A 190 9.46 14.09 -8.92
CA GLU A 190 8.18 14.54 -8.40
C GLU A 190 7.74 13.84 -7.10
N VAL A 191 7.00 14.59 -6.28
CA VAL A 191 6.23 14.03 -5.16
C VAL A 191 4.96 13.39 -5.72
N ALA A 192 4.88 12.06 -5.62
CA ALA A 192 3.73 11.28 -6.07
C ALA A 192 2.57 11.30 -5.05
N ALA A 193 2.86 11.41 -3.76
CA ALA A 193 1.86 11.51 -2.70
C ALA A 193 2.48 12.01 -1.38
N ALA A 194 1.66 12.60 -0.52
CA ALA A 194 2.04 12.95 0.85
C ALA A 194 0.90 12.66 1.83
N THR A 195 1.23 12.06 2.97
CA THR A 195 0.26 11.68 3.99
C THR A 195 0.75 12.09 5.38
N LYS A 196 -0.03 12.93 6.05
CA LYS A 196 0.13 13.24 7.48
C LYS A 196 -0.32 12.05 8.31
N ARG A 197 0.50 11.67 9.29
CA ARG A 197 0.22 10.59 10.24
C ARG A 197 -0.11 11.17 11.60
N ILE A 198 -1.27 10.81 12.12
CA ILE A 198 -1.70 11.20 13.47
C ILE A 198 -1.65 9.97 14.37
N PRO A 199 -1.14 10.07 15.61
CA PRO A 199 -1.20 8.96 16.56
C PRO A 199 -2.63 8.45 16.79
N ALA A 200 -2.73 7.20 17.23
CA ALA A 200 -4.03 6.59 17.53
C ALA A 200 -4.82 7.49 18.49
N ASN A 201 -6.06 7.81 18.13
CA ASN A 201 -6.87 8.81 18.83
C ASN A 201 -8.36 8.47 18.74
N VAL A 202 -9.16 9.09 19.61
CA VAL A 202 -10.62 9.16 19.50
C VAL A 202 -11.09 10.57 19.83
N THR A 203 -12.24 10.98 19.29
CA THR A 203 -12.85 12.29 19.54
C THR A 203 -14.23 12.11 20.16
N GLY A 204 -14.50 12.85 21.23
CA GLY A 204 -15.74 12.80 21.98
C GLY A 204 -16.95 13.26 21.19
N ASP A 205 -18.07 12.59 21.40
CA ASP A 205 -19.40 12.97 20.94
C ASP A 205 -20.30 13.46 22.10
N GLY A 206 -19.72 13.67 23.29
CA GLY A 206 -20.42 14.09 24.51
C GLY A 206 -21.22 12.99 25.22
N SER A 207 -21.23 11.74 24.73
CA SER A 207 -22.09 10.68 25.29
C SER A 207 -21.45 9.28 25.35
N SER A 208 -20.62 8.94 24.39
CA SER A 208 -19.95 7.63 24.28
C SER A 208 -18.69 7.57 25.12
N THR A 209 -18.41 6.41 25.71
CA THR A 209 -17.13 6.19 26.40
C THR A 209 -15.99 6.07 25.40
N ILE A 210 -14.75 6.31 25.85
CA ILE A 210 -13.55 6.10 25.02
C ILE A 210 -13.52 4.69 24.43
N ARG A 211 -13.93 3.66 25.17
CA ARG A 211 -14.06 2.29 24.65
C ARG A 211 -15.01 2.21 23.46
N GLN A 212 -16.20 2.79 23.57
CA GLN A 212 -17.20 2.79 22.50
C GLN A 212 -16.68 3.55 21.26
N LEU A 213 -16.05 4.70 21.46
CA LEU A 213 -15.44 5.48 20.38
C LEU A 213 -14.32 4.70 19.66
N ILE A 214 -13.52 3.91 20.38
CA ILE A 214 -12.51 3.03 19.79
C ILE A 214 -13.18 1.95 18.92
N GLU A 215 -14.24 1.32 19.42
CA GLU A 215 -14.98 0.27 18.73
C GLU A 215 -15.60 0.80 17.43
N GLU A 216 -16.29 1.94 17.48
CA GLU A 216 -16.89 2.59 16.32
C GLU A 216 -15.85 3.00 15.27
N LYS A 217 -14.72 3.57 15.71
CA LYS A 217 -13.62 3.92 14.81
C LYS A 217 -13.02 2.66 14.17
N ASN A 218 -12.91 1.56 14.92
CA ASN A 218 -12.43 0.30 14.39
C ASN A 218 -13.38 -0.32 13.36
N GLU A 219 -14.70 -0.17 13.49
CA GLU A 219 -15.65 -0.61 12.46
C GLU A 219 -15.40 0.12 11.13
N LYS A 220 -15.18 1.44 11.17
CA LYS A 220 -14.78 2.21 9.97
C LYS A 220 -13.44 1.74 9.41
N ARG A 221 -12.45 1.50 10.29
CA ARG A 221 -11.10 1.02 9.88
C ARG A 221 -11.13 -0.37 9.23
N LYS A 222 -12.07 -1.25 9.59
CA LYS A 222 -12.23 -2.58 8.99
C LYS A 222 -12.61 -2.51 7.50
N LEU A 223 -13.31 -1.45 7.09
CA LEU A 223 -13.75 -1.25 5.71
C LEU A 223 -12.61 -0.77 4.80
N ASN A 224 -11.58 -0.12 5.35
CA ASN A 224 -10.46 0.41 4.57
C ASN A 224 -9.36 -0.66 4.37
N PRO A 225 -8.94 -0.95 3.12
CA PRO A 225 -7.94 -1.99 2.82
C PRO A 225 -6.62 -1.85 3.59
N HIS A 226 -6.15 -0.62 3.80
CA HIS A 226 -4.93 -0.35 4.53
C HIS A 226 -5.13 -0.45 6.05
N THR A 227 -6.22 0.06 6.61
CA THR A 227 -6.40 0.05 8.08
C THR A 227 -7.04 -1.23 8.62
N SER A 228 -7.60 -2.10 7.77
CA SER A 228 -8.32 -3.32 8.18
C SER A 228 -7.50 -4.30 9.04
N THR A 229 -6.18 -4.28 8.91
CA THR A 229 -5.25 -5.09 9.73
C THR A 229 -4.50 -4.27 10.79
N ARG A 230 -4.89 -3.01 11.00
CA ARG A 230 -4.18 -2.00 11.80
C ARG A 230 -5.18 -1.26 12.71
N LEU A 231 -5.92 -2.05 13.49
CA LEU A 231 -6.94 -1.56 14.42
C LEU A 231 -6.32 -0.95 15.66
N ILE A 232 -7.04 -0.02 16.27
CA ILE A 232 -6.71 0.54 17.58
C ILE A 232 -6.92 -0.56 18.63
N LYS A 233 -5.89 -0.79 19.45
CA LYS A 233 -5.94 -1.76 20.56
C LYS A 233 -5.98 -1.02 21.88
N ALA A 234 -7.00 -1.30 22.70
CA ALA A 234 -7.06 -0.85 24.08
C ALA A 234 -6.17 -1.73 25.00
N ASP A 235 -4.88 -1.82 24.64
CA ASP A 235 -3.85 -2.55 25.40
C ASP A 235 -3.40 -1.76 26.64
N ASP A 236 -2.58 -2.36 27.50
CA ASP A 236 -2.14 -1.71 28.74
C ASP A 236 -1.31 -0.44 28.49
N ARG A 237 -0.59 -0.38 27.36
CA ARG A 237 0.10 0.84 26.93
C ARG A 237 -0.89 1.97 26.63
N ALA A 238 -1.99 1.67 25.94
CA ALA A 238 -3.05 2.65 25.68
C ALA A 238 -3.71 3.14 26.97
N LYS A 239 -3.98 2.23 27.93
CA LYS A 239 -4.53 2.59 29.25
C LYS A 239 -3.58 3.48 30.05
N GLU A 240 -2.29 3.16 30.06
CA GLU A 240 -1.27 3.98 30.72
C GLU A 240 -1.20 5.38 30.10
N TYR A 241 -1.24 5.47 28.77
CA TYR A 241 -1.21 6.75 28.06
C TYR A 241 -2.47 7.60 28.30
N LEU A 242 -3.65 6.98 28.39
CA LEU A 242 -4.89 7.65 28.79
C LEU A 242 -4.83 8.14 30.24
N SER A 243 -4.34 7.32 31.16
CA SER A 243 -4.23 7.66 32.59
C SER A 243 -3.34 8.89 32.82
N ARG A 244 -2.24 9.01 32.06
CA ARG A 244 -1.37 10.21 32.08
C ARG A 244 -2.07 11.49 31.62
N GLN A 245 -3.14 11.38 30.84
CA GLN A 245 -4.00 12.48 30.40
C GLN A 245 -5.21 12.70 31.32
N GLY A 246 -5.35 11.91 32.39
CA GLY A 246 -6.48 12.00 33.32
C GLY A 246 -7.74 11.24 32.89
N PHE A 247 -7.63 10.34 31.92
CA PHE A 247 -8.75 9.54 31.40
C PHE A 247 -8.55 8.04 31.59
N ASP A 248 -9.65 7.30 31.52
CA ASP A 248 -9.68 5.85 31.40
C ASP A 248 -10.62 5.41 30.26
N LEU A 249 -10.76 4.11 30.03
CA LEU A 249 -11.60 3.61 28.93
C LEU A 249 -13.10 3.86 29.11
N GLU A 250 -13.55 4.14 30.35
CA GLU A 250 -14.96 4.36 30.69
C GLU A 250 -15.31 5.85 30.77
N SER A 251 -14.31 6.72 30.62
CA SER A 251 -14.48 8.16 30.54
C SER A 251 -15.28 8.55 29.30
N VAL A 252 -16.19 9.52 29.46
CA VAL A 252 -16.92 10.18 28.37
C VAL A 252 -16.23 11.50 28.10
N LEU A 253 -15.88 11.74 26.83
CA LEU A 253 -15.21 12.96 26.38
C LEU A 253 -16.24 14.01 25.99
N ASP A 254 -15.94 15.28 26.27
CA ASP A 254 -16.74 16.40 25.77
C ASP A 254 -16.81 16.37 24.23
N GLU A 255 -17.90 16.89 23.68
CA GLU A 255 -18.08 16.95 22.22
C GLU A 255 -16.92 17.71 21.56
N GLY A 256 -16.24 17.08 20.62
CA GLY A 256 -15.08 17.63 19.91
C GLY A 256 -13.74 17.50 20.64
N GLN A 257 -13.71 17.00 21.87
CA GLN A 257 -12.46 16.76 22.59
C GLN A 257 -11.75 15.50 22.05
N THR A 258 -10.52 15.65 21.56
CA THR A 258 -9.69 14.53 21.12
C THR A 258 -8.73 14.09 22.22
N VAL A 259 -8.62 12.77 22.42
CA VAL A 259 -7.56 12.16 23.25
C VAL A 259 -6.73 11.20 22.42
N PHE A 260 -5.44 11.13 22.75
CA PHE A 260 -4.51 10.21 22.12
C PHE A 260 -4.35 8.95 22.95
N LEU A 261 -4.13 7.83 22.27
CA LEU A 261 -3.97 6.50 22.86
C LEU A 261 -2.50 6.06 22.86
N LYS A 262 -1.66 6.68 22.02
CA LYS A 262 -0.23 6.42 21.88
C LYS A 262 0.49 7.72 21.51
N GLY A 263 1.78 7.80 21.81
CA GLY A 263 2.61 8.95 21.44
C GLY A 263 3.15 8.85 20.01
N GLU A 264 3.32 7.63 19.49
CA GLU A 264 3.88 7.40 18.17
C GLU A 264 2.79 7.47 17.08
N SER A 265 3.06 8.19 15.99
CA SER A 265 2.19 8.34 14.81
C SER A 265 2.15 7.09 13.91
N ASN A 266 2.37 5.90 14.47
CA ASN A 266 2.44 4.66 13.73
C ASN A 266 1.04 4.20 13.28
N ILE A 267 0.79 4.19 11.97
CA ILE A 267 -0.47 3.67 11.41
C ILE A 267 -0.67 2.20 11.78
N SER A 268 0.42 1.42 11.89
CA SER A 268 0.40 0.02 12.36
C SER A 268 -0.15 -0.15 13.77
N ALA A 269 -0.12 0.91 14.59
CA ALA A 269 -0.60 0.95 15.96
C ALA A 269 -1.99 1.58 16.10
N GLY A 270 -2.69 1.83 14.98
CA GLY A 270 -4.03 2.42 14.98
C GLY A 270 -4.06 3.92 14.67
N GLY A 271 -2.93 4.51 14.26
CA GLY A 271 -2.87 5.91 13.80
C GLY A 271 -3.73 6.19 12.57
N ASP A 272 -4.05 7.45 12.36
CA ASP A 272 -4.83 7.94 11.23
C ASP A 272 -3.93 8.48 10.12
N SER A 273 -4.35 8.28 8.88
CA SER A 273 -3.70 8.82 7.68
C SER A 273 -4.58 9.88 7.05
N ILE A 274 -4.01 11.07 6.82
CA ILE A 274 -4.65 12.18 6.14
C ILE A 274 -3.85 12.50 4.88
N ASP A 275 -4.47 12.41 3.72
CA ASP A 275 -3.85 12.88 2.48
C ASP A 275 -3.66 14.40 2.54
N ILE A 276 -2.44 14.85 2.26
CA ILE A 276 -2.05 16.26 2.23
C ILE A 276 -1.27 16.60 0.96
N THR A 277 -1.36 15.76 -0.08
CA THR A 277 -0.54 15.85 -1.30
C THR A 277 -0.60 17.23 -1.95
N GLU A 278 -1.82 17.75 -2.14
CA GLU A 278 -2.05 19.07 -2.74
C GLU A 278 -1.69 20.24 -1.80
N THR A 279 -1.80 20.03 -0.48
CA THR A 279 -1.59 21.08 0.52
C THR A 279 -0.17 21.13 1.07
N LEU A 280 0.67 20.14 0.76
CA LEU A 280 2.08 20.11 1.17
C LEU A 280 2.82 21.26 0.49
N SER A 281 3.59 22.05 1.25
CA SER A 281 4.30 23.19 0.70
C SER A 281 5.40 22.77 -0.29
N GLU A 282 5.64 23.60 -1.29
CA GLU A 282 6.63 23.34 -2.35
C GLU A 282 8.06 23.22 -1.80
N SER A 283 8.38 23.93 -0.72
CA SER A 283 9.68 23.79 -0.03
C SER A 283 9.86 22.39 0.54
N VAL A 284 8.83 21.82 1.17
CA VAL A 284 8.87 20.47 1.74
C VAL A 284 8.88 19.42 0.65
N LYS A 285 8.11 19.61 -0.43
CA LYS A 285 8.17 18.73 -1.62
C LYS A 285 9.57 18.68 -2.20
N LYS A 286 10.21 19.84 -2.35
CA LYS A 286 11.60 19.95 -2.84
C LYS A 286 12.57 19.18 -1.94
N VAL A 287 12.49 19.36 -0.61
CA VAL A 287 13.33 18.60 0.34
C VAL A 287 13.15 17.09 0.18
N ALA A 288 11.91 16.63 -0.01
CA ALA A 288 11.65 15.20 -0.21
C ALA A 288 12.28 14.67 -1.50
N VAL A 289 12.24 15.44 -2.60
CA VAL A 289 12.89 15.08 -3.87
C VAL A 289 14.40 15.06 -3.72
N GLU A 290 15.00 16.11 -3.15
CA GLU A 290 16.45 16.19 -2.87
C GLU A 290 16.92 15.03 -1.99
N ALA A 291 16.09 14.57 -1.05
CA ALA A 291 16.39 13.42 -0.20
C ALA A 291 16.51 12.10 -0.98
N VAL A 292 15.70 11.91 -2.02
CA VAL A 292 15.80 10.74 -2.89
C VAL A 292 16.98 10.87 -3.86
N GLU A 293 17.22 12.07 -4.40
CA GLU A 293 18.36 12.34 -5.28
C GLU A 293 19.72 12.20 -4.58
N ALA A 294 19.77 12.46 -3.27
CA ALA A 294 20.98 12.33 -2.46
C ALA A 294 21.54 10.90 -2.39
N ILE A 295 20.69 9.88 -2.58
CA ILE A 295 21.09 8.47 -2.55
C ILE A 295 21.23 7.95 -3.99
N PRO A 296 22.45 7.56 -4.42
CA PRO A 296 22.68 7.06 -5.78
C PRO A 296 21.74 5.90 -6.13
N ASP A 297 21.18 5.95 -7.33
CA ASP A 297 20.29 4.92 -7.91
C ASP A 297 19.03 4.59 -7.08
N LEU A 298 18.60 5.46 -6.14
CA LEU A 298 17.39 5.21 -5.37
C LEU A 298 16.10 5.45 -6.17
N HIS A 299 16.07 6.45 -7.07
CA HIS A 299 15.01 6.80 -8.03
C HIS A 299 13.55 6.99 -7.54
N HIS A 300 13.05 6.22 -6.58
CA HIS A 300 11.77 6.42 -5.90
C HIS A 300 11.81 5.77 -4.52
N ALA A 301 11.21 6.43 -3.53
CA ALA A 301 11.20 5.96 -2.16
C ALA A 301 10.11 6.64 -1.34
N GLY A 302 9.80 6.04 -0.19
CA GLY A 302 9.05 6.72 0.85
C GLY A 302 9.99 7.52 1.76
N VAL A 303 9.81 8.84 1.85
CA VAL A 303 10.57 9.76 2.72
C VAL A 303 9.71 10.10 3.93
N ASP A 304 10.21 9.85 5.14
CA ASP A 304 9.57 10.28 6.37
C ASP A 304 10.15 11.63 6.80
N LEU A 305 9.30 12.64 6.97
CA LEU A 305 9.68 13.99 7.38
C LEU A 305 8.94 14.42 8.65
N ILE A 306 9.61 15.23 9.46
CA ILE A 306 8.92 16.12 10.40
C ILE A 306 8.80 17.49 9.76
N VAL A 307 7.57 17.96 9.62
CA VAL A 307 7.24 19.22 8.95
C VAL A 307 6.80 20.26 9.97
N ASN A 308 7.47 21.39 10.01
CA ASN A 308 7.05 22.55 10.79
C ASN A 308 6.93 23.75 9.84
N GLU A 309 5.69 24.15 9.56
CA GLU A 309 5.37 25.14 8.52
C GLU A 309 6.02 24.72 7.18
N ASP A 310 6.96 25.52 6.67
CA ASP A 310 7.63 25.30 5.39
C ASP A 310 8.96 24.55 5.50
N ARG A 311 9.36 24.16 6.72
CA ARG A 311 10.59 23.39 6.97
C ARG A 311 10.27 21.90 7.09
N GLY A 312 10.88 21.07 6.24
CA GLY A 312 10.84 19.61 6.35
C GLY A 312 12.22 19.08 6.78
N ALA A 313 12.28 18.33 7.88
CA ALA A 313 13.49 17.61 8.28
C ALA A 313 13.30 16.10 7.99
N VAL A 314 14.22 15.51 7.22
CA VAL A 314 14.15 14.10 6.82
C VAL A 314 14.61 13.21 7.98
N ILE A 315 13.77 12.23 8.33
CA ILE A 315 13.97 11.31 9.46
C ILE A 315 14.39 9.92 8.99
N GLU A 316 13.82 9.45 7.89
CA GLU A 316 14.04 8.09 7.38
C GLU A 316 13.73 8.01 5.87
N ILE A 317 14.53 7.23 5.15
CA ILE A 317 14.29 6.85 3.76
C ILE A 317 13.85 5.40 3.72
N ASN A 318 12.84 5.09 2.92
CA ASN A 318 12.32 3.73 2.75
C ASN A 318 12.36 3.33 1.28
N SER A 319 13.42 2.64 0.88
CA SER A 319 13.66 2.18 -0.50
C SER A 319 12.66 1.11 -0.99
N THR A 320 11.78 0.61 -0.12
CA THR A 320 10.60 -0.19 -0.50
C THR A 320 9.38 0.31 0.26
N GLY A 321 9.14 1.61 0.14
CA GLY A 321 7.99 2.31 0.72
C GLY A 321 6.67 1.67 0.28
N SER A 322 5.71 1.61 1.19
CA SER A 322 4.36 1.12 0.87
C SER A 322 3.54 2.23 0.23
N THR A 323 2.80 1.91 -0.83
CA THR A 323 1.86 2.85 -1.48
C THR A 323 0.47 2.77 -0.89
N ALA A 324 0.13 1.67 -0.21
CA ALA A 324 -1.19 1.47 0.38
C ALA A 324 -1.63 2.57 1.36
N LEU A 325 -0.68 3.23 2.04
CA LEU A 325 -0.95 4.39 2.89
C LEU A 325 -1.55 5.56 2.11
N HIS A 326 -1.02 5.82 0.92
CA HIS A 326 -1.40 6.92 0.03
C HIS A 326 -2.62 6.59 -0.84
N THR A 327 -2.78 5.32 -1.21
CA THR A 327 -3.94 4.88 -1.99
C THR A 327 -5.21 4.74 -1.15
N PHE A 328 -5.08 4.46 0.14
CA PHE A 328 -6.23 4.31 1.04
C PHE A 328 -6.05 5.17 2.31
N PRO A 329 -5.97 6.50 2.18
CA PRO A 329 -5.93 7.37 3.34
C PRO A 329 -7.24 7.22 4.13
N LEU A 330 -7.20 7.49 5.43
CA LEU A 330 -8.42 7.46 6.25
C LEU A 330 -9.26 8.72 6.00
N TYR A 331 -8.60 9.83 5.70
CA TYR A 331 -9.19 11.12 5.36
C TYR A 331 -8.44 11.76 4.19
N GLY A 332 -9.13 12.52 3.34
CA GLY A 332 -8.56 13.14 2.14
C GLY A 332 -8.64 12.25 0.90
N GLU A 333 -7.96 12.65 -0.17
CA GLU A 333 -8.09 12.03 -1.49
C GLU A 333 -7.10 10.86 -1.69
N PRO A 334 -7.54 9.73 -2.25
CA PRO A 334 -6.65 8.66 -2.68
C PRO A 334 -5.64 9.11 -3.74
N GLN A 335 -4.38 8.68 -3.59
CA GLN A 335 -3.31 8.96 -4.56
C GLN A 335 -2.87 7.70 -5.31
N ASN A 336 -2.77 7.78 -6.65
CA ASN A 336 -2.32 6.69 -7.51
C ASN A 336 -0.80 6.67 -7.68
N VAL A 337 -0.07 6.28 -6.63
CA VAL A 337 1.40 6.19 -6.71
C VAL A 337 1.87 5.10 -7.68
N ALA A 338 1.07 4.05 -7.89
CA ALA A 338 1.39 2.98 -8.85
C ALA A 338 1.48 3.52 -10.29
N GLU A 339 0.56 4.41 -10.68
CA GLU A 339 0.61 5.11 -11.97
C GLU A 339 1.94 5.84 -12.16
N LYS A 340 2.41 6.58 -11.14
CA LYS A 340 3.68 7.31 -11.21
C LYS A 340 4.88 6.38 -11.35
N ILE A 341 4.88 5.26 -10.61
CA ILE A 341 5.92 4.22 -10.75
C ILE A 341 5.93 3.67 -12.18
N ILE A 342 4.77 3.27 -12.73
CA ILE A 342 4.72 2.72 -14.08
C ILE A 342 5.11 3.77 -15.14
N ASN A 343 4.72 5.04 -14.95
CA ASN A 343 5.16 6.15 -15.81
C ASN A 343 6.68 6.34 -15.85
N TYR A 344 7.38 5.97 -14.77
CA TYR A 344 8.84 6.07 -14.64
C TYR A 344 9.58 4.88 -15.30
N TYR A 345 9.01 3.67 -15.21
CA TYR A 345 9.62 2.47 -15.79
C TYR A 345 9.24 2.25 -17.26
N PHE A 346 8.02 2.62 -17.65
CA PHE A 346 7.44 2.41 -18.99
C PHE A 346 6.77 3.70 -19.51
N PRO A 347 7.52 4.80 -19.73
CA PRO A 347 6.95 6.08 -20.18
C PRO A 347 6.18 5.98 -21.50
N GLU A 348 6.50 5.01 -22.35
CA GLU A 348 5.80 4.71 -23.61
C GLU A 348 4.33 4.31 -23.40
N THR A 349 3.93 3.90 -22.19
CA THR A 349 2.58 3.45 -21.87
C THR A 349 1.63 4.54 -21.35
N ARG A 350 2.11 5.78 -21.17
CA ARG A 350 1.36 6.87 -20.49
C ARG A 350 0.02 7.22 -21.15
N ASN A 351 -0.07 7.14 -22.47
CA ASN A 351 -1.24 7.57 -23.23
C ASN A 351 -2.08 6.40 -23.76
N VAL A 352 -1.86 5.21 -23.21
CA VAL A 352 -2.59 4.02 -23.59
C VAL A 352 -4.01 4.08 -23.02
N THR A 353 -5.02 3.80 -23.85
CA THR A 353 -6.41 3.71 -23.37
C THR A 353 -6.58 2.42 -22.59
N THR A 354 -6.85 2.52 -21.29
CA THR A 354 -7.00 1.37 -20.38
C THR A 354 -8.44 1.25 -19.86
N SER A 355 -8.73 0.18 -19.13
CA SER A 355 -10.01 -0.04 -18.48
C SER A 355 -9.85 -0.36 -16.99
N ASP A 356 -10.45 0.47 -16.15
CA ASP A 356 -10.50 0.25 -14.70
C ASP A 356 -11.42 -0.91 -14.31
N GLN A 357 -12.20 -1.48 -15.24
CA GLN A 357 -13.04 -2.65 -14.97
C GLN A 357 -12.22 -3.94 -14.90
N LEU A 358 -11.06 -4.00 -15.56
CA LEU A 358 -10.31 -5.23 -15.68
C LEU A 358 -9.41 -5.49 -14.48
N PHE A 359 -9.33 -6.74 -14.05
CA PHE A 359 -8.37 -7.19 -13.06
C PHE A 359 -8.02 -8.66 -13.26
N PHE A 360 -6.98 -9.14 -12.59
CA PHE A 360 -6.62 -10.55 -12.52
C PHE A 360 -6.77 -11.10 -11.10
N ASP A 361 -7.03 -12.41 -10.98
CA ASP A 361 -7.25 -13.08 -9.70
C ASP A 361 -5.96 -13.29 -8.91
N TYR A 362 -5.51 -12.23 -8.24
CA TYR A 362 -4.32 -12.25 -7.41
C TYR A 362 -4.42 -13.25 -6.24
N LYS A 363 -5.61 -13.51 -5.72
CA LYS A 363 -5.81 -14.51 -4.65
C LYS A 363 -5.47 -15.92 -5.16
N ASN A 364 -5.85 -16.25 -6.39
CA ASN A 364 -5.48 -17.51 -7.01
C ASN A 364 -3.98 -17.59 -7.30
N ILE A 365 -3.35 -16.49 -7.76
CA ILE A 365 -1.89 -16.41 -7.94
C ILE A 365 -1.17 -16.73 -6.62
N LEU A 366 -1.57 -16.07 -5.52
CA LEU A 366 -1.00 -16.33 -4.19
C LEU A 366 -1.16 -17.79 -3.77
N LYS A 367 -2.35 -18.39 -4.02
CA LYS A 367 -2.62 -19.79 -3.68
C LYS A 367 -1.66 -20.73 -4.42
N GLN A 368 -1.43 -20.49 -5.71
CA GLN A 368 -0.56 -21.32 -6.55
C GLN A 368 0.92 -21.17 -6.16
N LEU A 369 1.39 -19.94 -5.94
CA LEU A 369 2.76 -19.70 -5.49
C LEU A 369 3.03 -20.30 -4.11
N ARG A 370 2.08 -20.20 -3.16
CA ARG A 370 2.21 -20.80 -1.82
C ARG A 370 2.22 -22.32 -1.83
N ALA A 371 1.62 -22.94 -2.86
CA ALA A 371 1.68 -24.39 -3.02
C ALA A 371 3.10 -24.87 -3.41
N ASN A 372 4.02 -23.96 -3.75
CA ASN A 372 5.38 -24.24 -4.24
C ASN A 372 5.39 -25.22 -5.44
N GLN A 373 4.32 -25.21 -6.24
CA GLN A 373 4.19 -26.09 -7.41
C GLN A 373 4.72 -25.43 -8.69
N LEU A 374 4.73 -24.09 -8.72
CA LEU A 374 5.09 -23.29 -9.90
C LEU A 374 6.19 -22.30 -9.54
N LYS A 375 7.25 -22.27 -10.37
CA LYS A 375 8.36 -21.31 -10.23
C LYS A 375 8.01 -19.91 -10.73
N LYS A 376 7.15 -19.83 -11.74
CA LYS A 376 6.60 -18.58 -12.30
C LYS A 376 5.18 -18.80 -12.79
N ILE A 377 4.40 -17.73 -12.83
CA ILE A 377 3.01 -17.70 -13.31
C ILE A 377 2.86 -16.51 -14.24
N GLU A 378 2.66 -16.78 -15.53
CA GLU A 378 2.36 -15.78 -16.55
C GLU A 378 0.86 -15.50 -16.56
N ILE A 379 0.49 -14.21 -16.57
CA ILE A 379 -0.90 -13.76 -16.53
C ILE A 379 -1.32 -13.37 -17.94
N THR A 380 -2.52 -13.80 -18.35
CA THR A 380 -3.11 -13.38 -19.64
C THR A 380 -3.11 -11.86 -19.75
N ASP A 381 -2.59 -11.33 -20.85
CA ASP A 381 -2.46 -9.90 -21.08
C ASP A 381 -3.83 -9.19 -21.03
N ALA A 382 -3.85 -7.97 -20.48
CA ALA A 382 -5.05 -7.15 -20.51
C ALA A 382 -5.31 -6.66 -21.93
N PRO A 383 -6.55 -6.71 -22.43
CA PRO A 383 -6.89 -6.01 -23.65
C PRO A 383 -6.77 -4.50 -23.45
N VAL A 384 -6.11 -3.84 -24.38
CA VAL A 384 -5.88 -2.40 -24.41
C VAL A 384 -6.87 -1.75 -25.38
N GLY A 385 -7.56 -0.70 -24.93
CA GLY A 385 -8.57 0.00 -25.71
C GLY A 385 -9.84 0.32 -24.91
N GLU A 386 -10.82 0.92 -25.58
CA GLU A 386 -12.13 1.16 -24.98
C GLU A 386 -12.79 -0.18 -24.67
N PHE A 387 -13.08 -0.41 -23.39
CA PHE A 387 -13.60 -1.69 -22.93
C PHE A 387 -15.12 -1.64 -22.78
N TYR A 388 -15.80 -2.46 -23.56
CA TYR A 388 -17.24 -2.59 -23.55
C TYR A 388 -17.64 -3.82 -22.73
N ALA A 389 -18.64 -3.68 -21.87
CA ALA A 389 -19.17 -4.79 -21.11
C ALA A 389 -20.70 -4.81 -21.10
N LYS A 390 -21.26 -6.02 -21.16
CA LYS A 390 -22.70 -6.26 -21.15
C LYS A 390 -23.02 -7.38 -20.19
N LYS A 391 -24.22 -7.30 -19.61
CA LYS A 391 -24.82 -8.36 -18.81
C LYS A 391 -26.08 -8.88 -19.50
N TYR A 392 -26.16 -10.20 -19.59
CA TYR A 392 -27.32 -10.94 -20.08
C TYR A 392 -27.90 -11.75 -18.92
N ILE A 393 -29.22 -11.67 -18.75
CA ILE A 393 -29.97 -12.53 -17.83
C ILE A 393 -30.80 -13.47 -18.69
N ILE A 394 -30.51 -14.75 -18.59
CA ILE A 394 -31.09 -15.81 -19.41
C ILE A 394 -32.02 -16.61 -18.50
N SER A 395 -33.29 -16.84 -18.89
CA SER A 395 -34.31 -17.58 -18.11
C SER A 395 -34.76 -18.83 -18.87
N GLY A 396 -34.88 -19.99 -18.23
CA GLY A 396 -35.33 -21.23 -18.89
C GLY A 396 -34.90 -22.52 -18.19
N LYS A 397 -35.56 -23.64 -18.53
CA LYS A 397 -35.39 -24.94 -17.84
C LYS A 397 -34.11 -25.69 -18.22
N GLY A 398 -33.44 -25.30 -19.31
CA GLY A 398 -32.25 -25.98 -19.87
C GLY A 398 -30.88 -25.49 -19.36
N GLN A 399 -30.83 -24.69 -18.30
CA GLN A 399 -29.63 -23.96 -17.86
C GLN A 399 -28.70 -24.78 -16.95
N ASN A 400 -28.34 -25.98 -17.39
CA ASN A 400 -27.43 -26.86 -16.67
C ASN A 400 -25.96 -26.46 -16.86
N ILE A 401 -25.03 -27.20 -16.26
CA ILE A 401 -23.59 -26.96 -16.39
C ILE A 401 -23.11 -26.97 -17.85
N HIS A 402 -23.71 -27.79 -18.73
CA HIS A 402 -23.33 -27.86 -20.14
C HIS A 402 -23.61 -26.56 -20.88
N TYR A 403 -24.71 -25.88 -20.54
CA TYR A 403 -25.00 -24.56 -21.10
C TYR A 403 -23.94 -23.52 -20.72
N ARG A 404 -23.49 -23.51 -19.46
CA ARG A 404 -22.44 -22.59 -19.02
C ARG A 404 -21.08 -22.90 -19.65
N ILE A 405 -20.72 -24.18 -19.78
CA ILE A 405 -19.52 -24.61 -20.52
C ILE A 405 -19.57 -24.16 -21.99
N TRP A 406 -20.75 -24.28 -22.63
CA TRP A 406 -20.92 -23.80 -23.99
C TRP A 406 -20.75 -22.27 -24.08
N ILE A 407 -21.36 -21.50 -23.17
CA ILE A 407 -21.18 -20.05 -23.07
C ILE A 407 -19.71 -19.65 -22.91
N GLU A 408 -18.98 -20.35 -22.04
CA GLU A 408 -17.54 -20.15 -21.84
C GLU A 408 -16.76 -20.38 -23.13
N ASN A 409 -17.00 -21.50 -23.82
CA ASN A 409 -16.33 -21.79 -25.09
C ASN A 409 -16.61 -20.72 -26.16
N GLN A 410 -17.86 -20.23 -26.24
CA GLN A 410 -18.20 -19.13 -27.15
C GLN A 410 -17.45 -17.85 -26.76
N ALA A 411 -17.49 -17.46 -25.49
CA ALA A 411 -16.81 -16.25 -25.03
C ALA A 411 -15.30 -16.30 -25.33
N ILE A 412 -14.65 -17.43 -25.07
CA ILE A 412 -13.23 -17.65 -25.39
C ILE A 412 -12.98 -17.54 -26.90
N ALA A 413 -13.83 -18.15 -27.73
CA ALA A 413 -13.69 -18.09 -29.18
C ALA A 413 -13.78 -16.66 -29.75
N TYR A 414 -14.59 -15.80 -29.12
CA TYR A 414 -14.70 -14.37 -29.46
C TYR A 414 -13.66 -13.49 -28.74
N GLY A 415 -12.73 -14.06 -27.96
CA GLY A 415 -11.75 -13.29 -27.18
C GLY A 415 -12.36 -12.45 -26.06
N LEU A 416 -13.55 -12.83 -25.57
CA LEU A 416 -14.29 -12.10 -24.54
C LEU A 416 -13.96 -12.62 -23.14
N HIS A 417 -13.99 -11.71 -22.17
CA HIS A 417 -13.74 -11.99 -20.75
C HIS A 417 -15.04 -11.84 -19.96
N GLY A 418 -15.14 -12.46 -18.78
CA GLY A 418 -16.36 -12.37 -18.00
C GLY A 418 -16.65 -13.59 -17.14
N TYR A 419 -17.94 -13.81 -16.92
CA TYR A 419 -18.39 -14.98 -16.19
C TYR A 419 -19.85 -15.34 -16.53
N ALA A 420 -20.19 -16.62 -16.38
CA ALA A 420 -21.56 -17.09 -16.30
C ALA A 420 -21.81 -17.66 -14.90
N ARG A 421 -22.97 -17.40 -14.29
CA ARG A 421 -23.33 -18.06 -13.03
C ARG A 421 -24.84 -18.20 -12.87
N ASN A 422 -25.25 -19.22 -12.13
CA ASN A 422 -26.64 -19.36 -11.74
C ASN A 422 -27.05 -18.24 -10.77
N ILE A 423 -28.24 -17.72 -10.99
CA ILE A 423 -28.94 -16.79 -10.10
C ILE A 423 -30.33 -17.37 -9.78
N LYS A 424 -31.06 -16.74 -8.85
CA LYS A 424 -32.37 -17.25 -8.38
C LYS A 424 -33.38 -17.40 -9.54
N ASN A 425 -34.33 -18.33 -9.37
CA ASN A 425 -35.46 -18.60 -10.27
C ASN A 425 -35.03 -19.11 -11.66
N ASP A 426 -34.19 -20.15 -11.70
CA ASP A 426 -33.76 -20.83 -12.94
C ASP A 426 -33.24 -19.87 -14.01
N LYS A 427 -32.37 -18.97 -13.56
CA LYS A 427 -31.74 -17.95 -14.41
C LYS A 427 -30.22 -18.05 -14.35
N VAL A 428 -29.58 -17.71 -15.46
CA VAL A 428 -28.14 -17.56 -15.57
C VAL A 428 -27.83 -16.10 -15.86
N ALA A 429 -26.93 -15.51 -15.08
CA ALA A 429 -26.32 -14.24 -15.40
C ALA A 429 -25.03 -14.50 -16.18
N VAL A 430 -24.95 -14.00 -17.40
CA VAL A 430 -23.75 -13.97 -18.22
C VAL A 430 -23.26 -12.53 -18.29
N VAL A 431 -22.03 -12.28 -17.88
CA VAL A 431 -21.34 -11.01 -18.09
C VAL A 431 -20.22 -11.28 -19.07
N ILE A 432 -20.16 -10.49 -20.13
CA ILE A 432 -19.04 -10.48 -21.08
C ILE A 432 -18.52 -9.07 -21.24
N GLY A 433 -17.22 -8.95 -21.50
CA GLY A 433 -16.60 -7.71 -21.93
C GLY A 433 -15.35 -7.94 -22.75
N GLY A 434 -15.03 -6.95 -23.57
CA GLY A 434 -13.92 -6.96 -24.51
C GLY A 434 -13.75 -5.60 -25.17
N ILE A 435 -12.68 -5.46 -25.96
CA ILE A 435 -12.41 -4.24 -26.74
C ILE A 435 -13.08 -4.26 -28.11
N ASP A 436 -13.43 -5.45 -28.61
CA ASP A 436 -14.16 -5.62 -29.86
C ASP A 436 -15.67 -5.58 -29.61
N LYS A 437 -16.29 -4.48 -30.04
CA LYS A 437 -17.73 -4.24 -29.92
C LYS A 437 -18.55 -5.16 -30.83
N GLU A 438 -18.02 -5.55 -31.99
CA GLU A 438 -18.68 -6.47 -32.92
C GLU A 438 -18.69 -7.87 -32.33
N ALA A 439 -17.60 -8.32 -31.72
CA ALA A 439 -17.53 -9.60 -31.01
C ALA A 439 -18.58 -9.73 -29.90
N ILE A 440 -18.83 -8.66 -29.14
CA ILE A 440 -19.89 -8.61 -28.12
C ILE A 440 -21.29 -8.75 -28.73
N GLN A 441 -21.52 -8.13 -29.89
CA GLN A 441 -22.79 -8.22 -30.60
C GLN A 441 -23.00 -9.62 -31.20
N MET A 442 -21.97 -10.21 -31.82
CA MET A 442 -22.02 -11.57 -32.35
C MET A 442 -22.26 -12.60 -31.24
N PHE A 443 -21.62 -12.44 -30.08
CA PHE A 443 -21.88 -13.30 -28.92
C PHE A 443 -23.34 -13.22 -28.45
N GLU A 444 -23.93 -12.02 -28.48
CA GLU A 444 -25.34 -11.81 -28.14
C GLU A 444 -26.26 -12.58 -29.11
N GLU A 445 -26.01 -12.48 -30.42
CA GLU A 445 -26.77 -13.21 -31.44
C GLU A 445 -26.68 -14.73 -31.22
N THR A 446 -25.46 -15.24 -30.97
CA THR A 446 -25.22 -16.65 -30.65
C THR A 446 -26.01 -17.12 -29.42
N CYS A 447 -26.14 -16.28 -28.38
CA CYS A 447 -26.98 -16.58 -27.22
C CYS A 447 -28.48 -16.70 -27.59
N TYR A 448 -28.98 -15.83 -28.48
CA TYR A 448 -30.38 -15.88 -28.94
C TYR A 448 -30.67 -17.05 -29.88
N GLU A 449 -29.71 -17.43 -30.74
CA GLU A 449 -29.88 -18.55 -31.66
C GLU A 449 -29.99 -19.88 -30.92
N ASN A 450 -29.13 -20.11 -29.93
CA ASN A 450 -29.15 -21.34 -29.14
C ASN A 450 -30.32 -21.37 -28.13
N ALA A 451 -30.84 -20.20 -27.74
CA ALA A 451 -32.08 -20.07 -26.98
C ALA A 451 -33.34 -20.53 -27.74
N LYS A 452 -33.27 -20.73 -29.06
CA LYS A 452 -34.36 -21.37 -29.83
C LYS A 452 -34.27 -22.90 -29.79
N VAL A 453 -33.11 -23.44 -29.45
CA VAL A 453 -32.82 -24.89 -29.39
C VAL A 453 -32.99 -25.44 -27.97
N LEU A 454 -32.70 -24.62 -26.97
CA LEU A 454 -32.88 -24.88 -25.55
C LEU A 454 -34.13 -24.10 -25.07
N ASP A 455 -34.98 -24.69 -24.24
CA ASP A 455 -36.24 -24.10 -23.70
C ASP A 455 -35.97 -22.83 -22.84
N ILE A 456 -35.56 -21.74 -23.50
CA ILE A 456 -35.15 -20.45 -22.93
C ILE A 456 -36.28 -19.44 -23.18
N ASP A 457 -36.87 -18.95 -22.09
CA ASP A 457 -38.06 -18.10 -22.10
C ASP A 457 -37.75 -16.67 -22.56
N TYR A 458 -36.62 -16.09 -22.13
CA TYR A 458 -36.18 -14.75 -22.54
C TYR A 458 -34.70 -14.47 -22.17
N VAL A 459 -34.09 -13.52 -22.90
CA VAL A 459 -32.79 -12.91 -22.57
C VAL A 459 -32.99 -11.41 -22.32
N LYS A 460 -32.58 -10.93 -21.14
CA LYS A 460 -32.58 -9.49 -20.81
C LYS A 460 -31.16 -8.93 -20.84
N LYS A 461 -30.93 -7.94 -21.69
CA LYS A 461 -29.67 -7.19 -21.80
C LYS A 461 -29.64 -5.99 -20.86
N CYS A 462 -28.49 -5.74 -20.25
CA CYS A 462 -28.18 -4.56 -19.45
C CYS A 462 -26.73 -4.13 -19.72
N ASP A 463 -26.46 -2.83 -19.63
CA ASP A 463 -25.09 -2.34 -19.56
C ASP A 463 -24.42 -2.83 -18.28
N TRP A 464 -23.12 -3.07 -18.38
CA TRP A 464 -22.30 -3.49 -17.24
C TRP A 464 -21.12 -2.53 -17.10
N HIS A 465 -20.98 -1.97 -15.91
CA HIS A 465 -19.95 -0.97 -15.57
C HIS A 465 -19.13 -1.39 -14.34
N LYS A 466 -19.20 -2.67 -13.98
CA LYS A 466 -18.50 -3.23 -12.81
C LYS A 466 -17.35 -4.10 -13.27
N GLU A 467 -16.51 -4.46 -12.32
CA GLU A 467 -15.29 -5.20 -12.57
C GLU A 467 -15.49 -6.58 -13.22
N ILE A 468 -14.56 -6.92 -14.12
CA ILE A 468 -14.46 -8.17 -14.86
C ILE A 468 -13.05 -8.74 -14.61
N ASN A 469 -13.01 -9.98 -14.14
CA ASN A 469 -11.75 -10.73 -14.04
C ASN A 469 -11.32 -11.15 -15.45
N ILE A 470 -10.03 -11.10 -15.74
CA ILE A 470 -9.49 -11.57 -17.01
C ILE A 470 -9.78 -13.07 -17.20
N GLY A 471 -10.06 -13.45 -18.45
CA GLY A 471 -10.56 -14.77 -18.79
C GLY A 471 -12.07 -14.92 -18.57
N PHE A 472 -12.58 -16.14 -18.68
CA PHE A 472 -13.99 -16.45 -18.48
C PHE A 472 -14.16 -17.47 -17.33
N GLN A 473 -15.22 -17.34 -16.52
CA GLN A 473 -15.48 -18.20 -15.36
C GLN A 473 -16.94 -18.69 -15.32
N ILE A 474 -17.22 -19.92 -14.86
CA ILE A 474 -18.59 -20.51 -14.83
C ILE A 474 -19.07 -21.05 -13.49
#